data_AF-A0A378AG97-F1
#
_entry.id   AF-A0A378AG97-F1
#
_cell.length_a   1.000
_cell.length_b   1.000
_cell.length_c   1.000
_cell.angle_alpha   90.00
_cell.angle_beta   90.00
_cell.angle_gamma   90.00
#
_symmetry.space_group_name_H-M   'P 1'
#
loop_
_entity.id
_entity.type
_entity.pdbx_description
1 polymer ?
#
loop_
_entity_poly.entity_id
_entity_poly.type
_entity_poly.pdbx_seq_one_letter_code
_entity_poly.pdbx_strand_id
1 'polypeptide(L)'
;MKQMNVKMVGTTDDPIDSLEHHAAVAKDNSFDIKVLPSWRPDKAFNIELATFNDYMAKLGEVSDTDIRRFADLQSALTKRLDHFAAHGCKVSDHALDVVLFAEATDAELDDILARRLAGETLSEHEVAQFKTAVLVFLGAEYARRGWVQQYHIGALRNNNLRQFKLLGPDVGFDSINDRPMAEELSKLLSKQNEENLLPKNDSLLPEPAVITKCWAP
;
A
#
# COMPACT_ATOMS: atom_id res chain seq x y z
N MET A 1 -9.81 13.84 -21.74
CA MET A 1 -10.48 12.55 -21.44
C MET A 1 -11.60 12.23 -22.44
N LYS A 2 -12.62 13.09 -22.64
CA LYS A 2 -13.72 12.84 -23.61
C LYS A 2 -13.24 12.58 -25.05
N GLN A 3 -12.31 13.40 -25.57
CA GLN A 3 -11.72 13.21 -26.90
C GLN A 3 -11.01 11.85 -27.08
N MET A 4 -10.51 11.28 -25.98
CA MET A 4 -9.83 9.97 -25.97
C MET A 4 -10.77 8.81 -25.62
N ASN A 5 -12.09 9.06 -25.58
CA ASN A 5 -13.14 8.07 -25.26
C ASN A 5 -12.94 7.33 -23.92
N VAL A 6 -12.34 7.99 -22.92
CA VAL A 6 -12.14 7.43 -21.58
C VAL A 6 -13.50 7.23 -20.88
N LYS A 7 -13.71 6.05 -20.28
CA LYS A 7 -14.95 5.70 -19.56
C LYS A 7 -14.78 5.67 -18.04
N MET A 8 -13.59 5.31 -17.58
CA MET A 8 -13.24 5.26 -16.16
C MET A 8 -11.74 5.57 -16.02
N VAL A 9 -11.37 6.18 -14.90
CA VAL A 9 -9.99 6.29 -14.41
C VAL A 9 -9.94 5.85 -12.95
N GLY A 10 -8.94 5.04 -12.61
CA GLY A 10 -8.51 4.82 -11.24
C GLY A 10 -7.36 5.78 -10.93
N THR A 11 -7.52 6.65 -9.94
CA THR A 11 -6.39 7.42 -9.39
C THR A 11 -5.63 6.57 -8.38
N THR A 12 -4.49 7.06 -7.90
CA THR A 12 -3.70 6.41 -6.87
C THR A 12 -3.65 7.36 -5.68
N ASP A 13 -4.21 6.94 -4.55
CA ASP A 13 -4.52 7.82 -3.42
C ASP A 13 -4.04 7.19 -2.10
N ASP A 14 -3.54 8.04 -1.19
CA ASP A 14 -3.00 7.62 0.10
C ASP A 14 -4.14 7.40 1.11
N PRO A 15 -4.06 6.38 2.01
CA PRO A 15 -5.02 6.19 3.08
C PRO A 15 -5.44 7.45 3.84
N ILE A 16 -4.55 8.44 4.01
CA ILE A 16 -4.83 9.66 4.76
C ILE A 16 -5.57 10.74 3.94
N ASP A 17 -5.76 10.55 2.64
CA ASP A 17 -6.36 11.55 1.76
C ASP A 17 -7.86 11.75 2.06
N SER A 18 -8.34 12.99 1.90
CA SER A 18 -9.75 13.32 2.14
C SER A 18 -10.69 12.71 1.10
N LEU A 19 -10.20 12.48 -0.13
CA LEU A 19 -10.98 12.09 -1.32
C LEU A 19 -12.08 13.11 -1.70
N GLU A 20 -11.93 14.37 -1.29
CA GLU A 20 -12.93 15.42 -1.51
C GLU A 20 -13.16 15.70 -3.01
N HIS A 21 -12.11 15.58 -3.83
CA HIS A 21 -12.20 15.75 -5.28
C HIS A 21 -12.99 14.61 -5.93
N HIS A 22 -12.82 13.36 -5.49
CA HIS A 22 -13.65 12.24 -5.93
C HIS A 22 -15.11 12.47 -5.56
N ALA A 23 -15.38 12.95 -4.34
CA ALA A 23 -16.73 13.28 -3.91
C ALA A 23 -17.35 14.43 -4.73
N ALA A 24 -16.55 15.43 -5.13
CA ALA A 24 -17.00 16.53 -5.98
C ALA A 24 -17.33 16.03 -7.40
N VAL A 25 -16.44 15.24 -8.01
CA VAL A 25 -16.65 14.65 -9.35
C VAL A 25 -17.87 13.73 -9.36
N ALA A 26 -18.06 12.91 -8.33
CA ALA A 26 -19.21 12.01 -8.23
C ALA A 26 -20.56 12.74 -8.14
N LYS A 27 -20.56 14.00 -7.67
CA LYS A 27 -21.77 14.85 -7.57
C LYS A 27 -22.03 15.67 -8.84
N ASP A 28 -21.04 15.80 -9.73
CA ASP A 28 -21.15 16.60 -10.95
C ASP A 28 -21.79 15.80 -12.09
N ASN A 29 -23.09 16.02 -12.31
CA ASN A 29 -23.84 15.37 -13.38
C ASN A 29 -23.43 15.80 -14.81
N SER A 30 -22.56 16.80 -14.97
CA SER A 30 -22.04 17.22 -16.28
C SER A 30 -20.82 16.39 -16.74
N PHE A 31 -20.26 15.59 -15.83
CA PHE A 31 -19.07 14.77 -16.05
C PHE A 31 -19.41 13.28 -15.98
N ASP A 32 -19.39 12.59 -17.13
CA ASP A 32 -19.84 11.21 -17.31
C ASP A 32 -18.75 10.15 -17.14
N ILE A 33 -17.51 10.57 -16.89
CA ILE A 33 -16.37 9.67 -16.72
C ILE A 33 -16.23 9.33 -15.24
N LYS A 34 -16.21 8.04 -14.91
CA LYS A 34 -16.00 7.59 -13.52
C LYS A 34 -14.56 7.84 -13.10
N VAL A 35 -14.36 8.61 -12.04
CA VAL A 35 -13.04 8.82 -11.41
C VAL A 35 -13.11 8.21 -10.01
N LEU A 36 -12.48 7.06 -9.85
CA LEU A 36 -12.52 6.29 -8.61
C LEU A 36 -11.13 6.25 -7.97
N PRO A 37 -11.04 6.30 -6.63
CA PRO A 37 -9.76 6.18 -5.96
C PRO A 37 -9.26 4.73 -5.97
N SER A 38 -7.94 4.56 -5.97
CA SER A 38 -7.27 3.28 -5.70
C SER A 38 -6.41 3.42 -4.46
N TRP A 39 -6.53 2.46 -3.55
CA TRP A 39 -5.91 2.49 -2.23
C TRP A 39 -4.42 2.15 -2.30
N ARG A 40 -3.54 3.10 -1.92
CA ARG A 40 -2.08 2.88 -1.90
C ARG A 40 -1.45 3.14 -0.53
N PRO A 41 -1.26 2.11 0.31
CA PRO A 41 -0.85 2.27 1.69
C PRO A 41 0.67 2.18 1.91
N ASP A 42 1.49 2.56 0.92
CA ASP A 42 2.96 2.40 0.97
C ASP A 42 3.58 2.93 2.27
N LYS A 43 3.15 4.10 2.73
CA LYS A 43 3.66 4.71 3.96
C LYS A 43 3.19 4.01 5.25
N ALA A 44 2.13 3.22 5.18
CA ALA A 44 1.60 2.49 6.32
C ALA A 44 2.39 1.21 6.63
N PHE A 45 3.05 0.60 5.63
CA PHE A 45 3.87 -0.60 5.84
C PHE A 45 5.39 -0.33 5.77
N ASN A 46 5.85 0.76 5.15
CA ASN A 46 7.26 1.11 5.10
C ASN A 46 7.76 1.75 6.41
N ILE A 47 7.77 0.92 7.47
CA ILE A 47 8.11 1.28 8.85
C ILE A 47 9.53 1.84 9.00
N GLU A 48 10.46 1.44 8.14
CA GLU A 48 11.85 1.88 8.16
C GLU A 48 12.05 3.32 7.68
N LEU A 49 11.07 3.91 6.98
CA LEU A 49 11.19 5.26 6.46
C LEU A 49 11.17 6.29 7.59
N ALA A 50 12.02 7.31 7.48
CA ALA A 50 12.08 8.39 8.47
C ALA A 50 10.72 9.09 8.68
N THR A 51 9.90 9.16 7.62
CA THR A 51 8.56 9.77 7.60
C THR A 51 7.48 8.93 8.28
N PHE A 52 7.76 7.70 8.72
CA PHE A 52 6.76 6.78 9.25
C PHE A 52 6.02 7.33 10.48
N ASN A 53 6.72 7.92 11.45
CA ASN A 53 6.07 8.42 12.68
C ASN A 53 5.13 9.59 12.40
N ASP A 54 5.55 10.53 11.54
CA ASP A 54 4.70 11.64 11.09
C ASP A 54 3.47 11.13 10.33
N TYR A 55 3.64 10.07 9.54
CA TYR A 55 2.55 9.41 8.83
C TYR A 55 1.57 8.71 9.78
N MET A 56 2.06 7.97 10.79
CA MET A 56 1.24 7.34 11.81
C MET A 56 0.43 8.37 12.61
N ALA A 57 1.01 9.53 12.94
CA ALA A 57 0.30 10.62 13.60
C ALA A 57 -0.88 11.13 12.74
N LYS A 58 -0.65 11.38 11.45
CA LYS A 58 -1.71 11.80 10.51
C LYS A 58 -2.77 10.72 10.30
N LEU A 59 -2.36 9.46 10.17
CA LEU A 59 -3.27 8.33 10.05
C LEU A 59 -4.16 8.21 11.30
N GLY A 60 -3.58 8.39 12.49
CA GLY A 60 -4.33 8.43 13.74
C GLY A 60 -5.36 9.57 13.78
N GLU A 61 -4.97 10.77 13.34
CA GLU A 61 -5.87 11.94 13.26
C GLU A 61 -7.06 11.69 12.31
N VAL A 62 -6.79 11.30 11.06
CA VAL A 62 -7.85 11.12 10.03
C VAL A 62 -8.71 9.85 10.23
N SER A 63 -8.31 8.99 11.15
CA SER A 63 -9.07 7.79 11.55
C SER A 63 -9.66 7.89 12.96
N ASP A 64 -9.42 8.99 13.68
CA ASP A 64 -9.80 9.13 15.10
C ASP A 64 -9.38 7.90 15.93
N THR A 65 -8.09 7.56 15.86
CA THR A 65 -7.50 6.37 16.49
C THR A 65 -6.12 6.69 17.06
N ASP A 66 -5.92 6.41 18.35
CA ASP A 66 -4.61 6.50 19.00
C ASP A 66 -3.81 5.21 18.73
N ILE A 67 -2.88 5.27 17.77
CA ILE A 67 -2.14 4.10 17.28
C ILE A 67 -0.95 3.82 18.20
N ARG A 68 -1.07 2.80 19.05
CA ARG A 68 0.00 2.36 19.97
C ARG A 68 0.40 0.90 19.80
N ARG A 69 -0.55 0.07 19.38
CA ARG A 69 -0.40 -1.36 19.14
C ARG A 69 -0.77 -1.68 17.70
N PHE A 70 -0.34 -2.85 17.23
CA PHE A 70 -0.63 -3.32 15.88
C PHE A 70 -2.14 -3.40 15.62
N ALA A 71 -2.93 -3.84 16.61
CA ALA A 71 -4.39 -3.85 16.53
C ALA A 71 -5.01 -2.45 16.36
N ASP A 72 -4.39 -1.41 16.92
CA ASP A 72 -4.86 -0.04 16.78
C ASP A 72 -4.58 0.46 15.34
N LEU A 73 -3.44 0.09 14.76
CA LEU A 73 -3.13 0.35 13.35
C LEU A 73 -4.12 -0.36 12.42
N GLN A 74 -4.44 -1.63 12.68
CA GLN A 74 -5.46 -2.36 11.92
C GLN A 74 -6.81 -1.64 11.98
N SER A 75 -7.24 -1.19 13.17
CA SER A 75 -8.47 -0.43 13.34
C SER A 75 -8.47 0.88 12.55
N ALA A 76 -7.37 1.64 12.61
CA ALA A 76 -7.21 2.87 11.85
C ALA A 76 -7.32 2.61 10.34
N LEU A 77 -6.60 1.60 9.82
CA LEU A 77 -6.64 1.23 8.42
C LEU A 77 -8.02 0.72 7.98
N THR A 78 -8.73 -0.07 8.79
CA THR A 78 -10.10 -0.50 8.50
C THR A 78 -11.04 0.69 8.32
N LYS A 79 -10.99 1.68 9.21
CA LYS A 79 -11.80 2.91 9.09
C LYS A 79 -11.51 3.66 7.79
N ARG A 80 -10.24 3.70 7.38
CA ARG A 80 -9.82 4.36 6.13
C ARG A 80 -10.19 3.54 4.89
N LEU A 81 -10.13 2.21 4.96
CA LEU A 81 -10.66 1.33 3.91
C LEU A 81 -12.17 1.53 3.72
N ASP A 82 -12.93 1.71 4.80
CA ASP A 82 -14.37 2.02 4.75
C ASP A 82 -14.63 3.38 4.10
N HIS A 83 -13.82 4.39 4.42
CA HIS A 83 -13.86 5.70 3.75
C HIS A 83 -13.62 5.56 2.24
N PHE A 84 -12.61 4.82 1.82
CA PHE A 84 -12.32 4.56 0.41
C PHE A 84 -13.45 3.77 -0.27
N ALA A 85 -14.02 2.78 0.40
CA ALA A 85 -15.15 2.01 -0.10
C ALA A 85 -16.38 2.91 -0.33
N ALA A 86 -16.65 3.85 0.58
CA ALA A 86 -17.72 4.84 0.42
C ALA A 86 -17.51 5.79 -0.77
N HIS A 87 -16.26 5.98 -1.20
CA HIS A 87 -15.89 6.75 -2.40
C HIS A 87 -15.77 5.87 -3.67
N GLY A 88 -16.20 4.60 -3.59
CA GLY A 88 -16.27 3.71 -4.74
C GLY A 88 -14.97 2.98 -5.08
N CYS A 89 -13.97 2.99 -4.19
CA CYS A 89 -12.74 2.22 -4.36
C CYS A 89 -13.03 0.73 -4.59
N LYS A 90 -12.25 0.12 -5.50
CA LYS A 90 -12.30 -1.33 -5.84
C LYS A 90 -10.92 -1.95 -6.04
N VAL A 91 -9.86 -1.16 -5.97
CA VAL A 91 -8.51 -1.56 -6.34
C VAL A 91 -7.54 -1.04 -5.28
N SER A 92 -6.54 -1.85 -4.95
CA SER A 92 -5.41 -1.49 -4.11
C SER A 92 -4.12 -1.66 -4.88
N ASP A 93 -3.16 -0.79 -4.59
CA ASP A 93 -1.84 -0.73 -5.21
C ASP A 93 -0.77 -0.67 -4.13
N HIS A 94 0.34 -1.39 -4.30
CA HIS A 94 1.45 -1.36 -3.36
C HIS A 94 2.78 -1.41 -4.12
N ALA A 95 3.70 -0.51 -3.77
CA ALA A 95 5.07 -0.58 -4.25
C ALA A 95 5.94 -1.43 -3.32
N LEU A 96 6.42 -2.56 -3.84
CA LEU A 96 7.36 -3.46 -3.17
C LEU A 96 8.73 -3.32 -3.85
N ASP A 97 9.53 -2.33 -3.43
CA ASP A 97 10.89 -2.13 -3.96
C ASP A 97 11.77 -3.38 -3.71
N VAL A 98 11.57 -4.03 -2.56
CA VAL A 98 12.10 -5.35 -2.20
C VAL A 98 10.98 -6.15 -1.55
N VAL A 99 10.78 -7.39 -1.99
CA VAL A 99 9.83 -8.30 -1.35
C VAL A 99 10.49 -8.91 -0.12
N LEU A 100 9.85 -8.75 1.03
CA LEU A 100 10.29 -9.28 2.31
C LEU A 100 9.20 -10.18 2.88
N PHE A 101 9.61 -11.17 3.67
CA PHE A 101 8.68 -12.01 4.42
C PHE A 101 9.32 -12.46 5.74
N ALA A 102 8.59 -12.27 6.83
CA ALA A 102 8.88 -12.87 8.13
C ALA A 102 7.59 -12.91 8.96
N GLU A 103 7.36 -14.00 9.68
CA GLU A 103 6.21 -14.11 10.58
C GLU A 103 6.56 -13.50 11.96
N ALA A 104 5.53 -12.97 12.61
CA ALA A 104 5.62 -12.42 13.95
C ALA A 104 4.31 -12.67 14.69
N THR A 105 4.41 -12.72 16.02
CA THR A 105 3.28 -12.70 16.94
C THR A 105 2.81 -11.27 17.17
N ASP A 106 1.56 -11.09 17.62
CA ASP A 106 1.01 -9.78 17.95
C ASP A 106 1.87 -9.02 18.99
N ALA A 107 2.45 -9.74 19.96
CA ALA A 107 3.32 -9.14 20.97
C ALA A 107 4.63 -8.60 20.38
N GLU A 108 5.22 -9.30 19.41
CA GLU A 108 6.41 -8.82 18.68
C GLU A 108 6.05 -7.60 17.82
N LEU A 109 4.89 -7.60 17.16
CA LEU A 109 4.44 -6.47 16.36
C LEU A 109 4.17 -5.22 17.20
N ASP A 110 3.60 -5.39 18.40
CA ASP A 110 3.40 -4.31 19.36
C ASP A 110 4.75 -3.71 19.83
N ASP A 111 5.74 -4.55 20.14
CA ASP A 111 7.09 -4.10 20.51
C ASP A 111 7.78 -3.35 19.38
N ILE A 112 7.77 -3.91 18.16
CA ILE A 112 8.36 -3.30 16.97
C ILE A 112 7.75 -1.92 16.69
N LEU A 113 6.42 -1.82 16.74
CA LEU A 113 5.73 -0.56 16.52
C LEU A 113 6.06 0.47 17.61
N ALA A 114 6.03 0.06 18.88
CA ALA A 114 6.34 0.95 19.99
C ALA A 114 7.76 1.51 19.91
N ARG A 115 8.75 0.65 19.64
CA ARG A 115 10.16 1.06 19.46
C ARG A 115 10.32 2.00 18.28
N ARG A 116 9.66 1.73 17.14
CA ARG A 116 9.71 2.64 16.00
C ARG A 116 9.13 4.01 16.33
N LEU A 117 7.98 4.06 17.02
CA LEU A 117 7.33 5.30 17.43
C LEU A 117 8.18 6.08 18.45
N ALA A 118 9.00 5.39 19.26
CA ALA A 118 10.00 6.01 20.13
C ALA A 118 11.24 6.54 19.38
N GLY A 119 11.34 6.31 18.07
CA GLY A 119 12.43 6.80 17.21
C GLY A 119 13.61 5.84 17.10
N GLU A 120 13.47 4.59 17.54
CA GLU A 120 14.51 3.59 17.39
C GLU A 120 14.63 3.08 15.95
N THR A 121 15.85 2.68 15.57
CA THR A 121 16.11 1.97 14.32
C THR A 121 15.75 0.50 14.49
N LEU A 122 15.02 -0.03 13.52
CA LEU A 122 14.67 -1.45 13.45
C LEU A 122 15.68 -2.24 12.63
N SER A 123 15.83 -3.51 12.95
CA SER A 123 16.57 -4.49 12.14
C SER A 123 15.80 -4.85 10.86
N GLU A 124 16.50 -5.37 9.85
CA GLU A 124 15.86 -5.84 8.61
C GLU A 124 14.81 -6.93 8.85
N HIS A 125 15.02 -7.79 9.86
CA HIS A 125 14.07 -8.83 10.24
C HIS A 125 12.79 -8.24 10.83
N GLU A 126 12.89 -7.28 11.75
CA GLU A 126 11.74 -6.60 12.35
C GLU A 126 10.94 -5.81 11.29
N VAL A 127 11.64 -5.18 10.33
CA VAL A 127 11.00 -4.52 9.19
C VAL A 127 10.23 -5.53 8.33
N ALA A 128 10.83 -6.70 8.05
CA ALA A 128 10.16 -7.77 7.31
C ALA A 128 8.92 -8.29 8.05
N GLN A 129 9.01 -8.48 9.38
CA GLN A 129 7.90 -8.93 10.22
C GLN A 129 6.71 -7.97 10.16
N PHE A 130 6.97 -6.68 10.38
CA PHE A 130 5.93 -5.66 10.35
C PHE A 130 5.29 -5.53 8.97
N LYS A 131 6.10 -5.45 7.90
CA LYS A 131 5.59 -5.37 6.52
C LYS A 131 4.72 -6.56 6.16
N THR A 132 5.17 -7.77 6.50
CA THR A 132 4.42 -9.00 6.25
C THR A 132 3.07 -8.96 6.94
N ALA A 133 3.04 -8.60 8.23
CA ALA A 133 1.81 -8.53 9.00
C ALA A 133 0.81 -7.53 8.42
N VAL A 134 1.26 -6.32 8.04
CA VAL A 134 0.39 -5.30 7.43
C VAL A 134 -0.15 -5.79 6.08
N LEU A 135 0.70 -6.34 5.21
CA LEU A 135 0.28 -6.81 3.88
C LEU A 135 -0.66 -8.03 3.95
N VAL A 136 -0.46 -8.93 4.91
CA VAL A 136 -1.38 -10.07 5.14
C VAL A 136 -2.73 -9.59 5.63
N PHE A 137 -2.76 -8.69 6.62
CA PHE A 137 -3.98 -8.07 7.11
C PHE A 137 -4.75 -7.35 5.99
N LEU A 138 -4.06 -6.52 5.22
CA LEU A 138 -4.64 -5.79 4.09
C LEU A 138 -5.18 -6.73 3.01
N GLY A 139 -4.43 -7.80 2.67
CA GLY A 139 -4.90 -8.85 1.76
C GLY A 139 -6.22 -9.44 2.21
N ALA A 140 -6.35 -9.82 3.48
CA ALA A 140 -7.61 -10.32 4.02
C ALA A 140 -8.76 -9.30 3.90
N GLU A 141 -8.50 -8.02 4.16
CA GLU A 141 -9.49 -6.95 3.98
C GLU A 141 -9.92 -6.78 2.52
N TYR A 142 -8.98 -6.80 1.58
CA TYR A 142 -9.29 -6.68 0.15
C TYR A 142 -10.15 -7.87 -0.33
N ALA A 143 -9.84 -9.09 0.12
CA ALA A 143 -10.62 -10.27 -0.22
C ALA A 143 -12.07 -10.16 0.29
N ARG A 144 -12.26 -9.78 1.55
CA ARG A 144 -13.59 -9.55 2.15
C ARG A 144 -14.41 -8.50 1.39
N ARG A 145 -13.74 -7.47 0.86
CA ARG A 145 -14.35 -6.36 0.11
C ARG A 145 -14.53 -6.67 -1.39
N GLY A 146 -13.98 -7.78 -1.87
CA GLY A 146 -13.94 -8.12 -3.29
C GLY A 146 -13.11 -7.15 -4.13
N TRP A 147 -12.08 -6.54 -3.53
CA TRP A 147 -11.17 -5.61 -4.20
C TRP A 147 -10.08 -6.35 -4.96
N VAL A 148 -9.51 -5.67 -5.95
CA VAL A 148 -8.30 -6.12 -6.65
C VAL A 148 -7.06 -5.72 -5.87
N GLN A 149 -6.10 -6.63 -5.75
CA GLN A 149 -4.78 -6.35 -5.16
C GLN A 149 -3.72 -6.29 -6.27
N GLN A 150 -2.98 -5.18 -6.33
CA GLN A 150 -1.85 -4.99 -7.24
C GLN A 150 -0.55 -4.85 -6.45
N TYR A 151 0.49 -5.50 -6.96
CA TYR A 151 1.86 -5.37 -6.45
C TYR A 151 2.79 -4.89 -7.57
N HIS A 152 3.30 -3.69 -7.42
CA HIS A 152 4.35 -3.12 -8.27
C HIS A 152 5.71 -3.45 -7.65
N ILE A 153 6.45 -4.38 -8.25
CA ILE A 153 7.64 -4.96 -7.61
C ILE A 153 8.92 -4.54 -8.33
N GLY A 154 9.96 -4.23 -7.55
CA GLY A 154 11.33 -4.16 -8.04
C GLY A 154 11.76 -2.81 -8.61
N ALA A 155 11.25 -1.69 -8.06
CA ALA A 155 11.84 -0.39 -8.32
C ALA A 155 13.11 -0.21 -7.46
N LEU A 156 14.18 0.31 -8.07
CA LEU A 156 15.37 0.77 -7.37
C LEU A 156 15.36 2.30 -7.38
N ARG A 157 14.99 2.91 -6.25
CA ARG A 157 14.63 4.33 -6.19
C ARG A 157 15.78 5.25 -5.83
N ASN A 158 15.68 6.50 -6.28
CA ASN A 158 16.52 7.61 -5.85
C ASN A 158 18.03 7.36 -6.05
N ASN A 159 18.40 6.71 -7.17
CA ASN A 159 19.79 6.25 -7.42
C ASN A 159 20.81 7.39 -7.50
N ASN A 160 20.36 8.60 -7.88
CA ASN A 160 21.22 9.77 -7.97
C ASN A 160 21.08 10.66 -6.73
N LEU A 161 21.89 10.39 -5.70
CA LEU A 161 21.82 11.08 -4.41
C LEU A 161 22.01 12.60 -4.50
N ARG A 162 22.85 13.07 -5.44
CA ARG A 162 23.03 14.52 -5.65
C ARG A 162 21.74 15.16 -6.13
N GLN A 163 21.07 14.53 -7.10
CA GLN A 163 19.82 15.06 -7.66
C GLN A 163 18.66 14.92 -6.69
N PHE A 164 18.59 13.80 -5.96
CA PHE A 164 17.58 13.61 -4.91
C PHE A 164 17.59 14.74 -3.87
N LYS A 165 18.78 15.20 -3.45
CA LYS A 165 18.90 16.34 -2.52
C LYS A 165 18.43 17.67 -3.09
N LEU A 166 18.45 17.84 -4.42
CA LEU A 166 18.07 19.09 -5.10
C LEU A 166 16.61 19.10 -5.54
N LEU A 167 16.11 17.96 -6.00
CA LEU A 167 14.84 17.85 -6.73
C LEU A 167 13.80 16.98 -5.99
N GLY A 168 14.22 16.16 -5.02
CA GLY A 168 13.36 15.19 -4.36
C GLY A 168 13.18 13.87 -5.13
N PRO A 169 12.19 13.05 -4.74
CA PRO A 169 11.85 11.78 -5.41
C PRO A 169 11.12 11.99 -6.75
N ASP A 170 10.93 10.91 -7.51
CA ASP A 170 10.05 10.84 -8.70
C ASP A 170 10.42 11.78 -9.87
N VAL A 171 11.72 12.05 -10.06
CA VAL A 171 12.26 12.95 -11.10
C VAL A 171 13.16 12.26 -12.14
N GLY A 172 12.91 10.97 -12.41
CA GLY A 172 13.60 10.21 -13.46
C GLY A 172 14.96 9.62 -13.07
N PHE A 173 15.24 9.45 -11.76
CA PHE A 173 16.46 8.78 -11.27
C PHE A 173 16.19 7.43 -10.59
N ASP A 174 15.05 6.80 -10.92
CA ASP A 174 14.71 5.44 -10.51
C ASP A 174 15.12 4.45 -11.61
N SER A 175 15.40 3.20 -11.25
CA SER A 175 15.81 2.16 -12.18
C SER A 175 15.29 0.79 -11.74
N ILE A 176 15.73 -0.29 -12.39
CA ILE A 176 15.24 -1.64 -12.15
C ILE A 176 16.04 -2.29 -11.02
N ASN A 177 15.35 -2.80 -10.02
CA ASN A 177 15.91 -3.69 -9.00
C ASN A 177 15.86 -5.15 -9.47
N ASP A 178 16.95 -5.88 -9.31
CA ASP A 178 17.11 -7.28 -9.74
C ASP A 178 17.24 -8.26 -8.57
N ARG A 179 17.01 -7.81 -7.33
CA ARG A 179 17.02 -8.68 -6.15
C ARG A 179 16.06 -9.87 -6.32
N PRO A 180 16.47 -11.09 -5.93
CA PRO A 180 15.58 -12.25 -5.93
C PRO A 180 14.32 -11.99 -5.11
N MET A 181 13.15 -12.30 -5.68
CA MET A 181 11.85 -12.04 -5.05
C MET A 181 10.95 -13.28 -4.97
N ALA A 182 11.28 -14.34 -5.70
CA ALA A 182 10.38 -15.48 -5.91
C ALA A 182 10.01 -16.20 -4.61
N GLU A 183 10.99 -16.46 -3.74
CA GLU A 183 10.76 -17.18 -2.49
C GLU A 183 9.88 -16.38 -1.52
N GLU A 184 10.24 -15.12 -1.25
CA GLU A 184 9.47 -14.30 -0.30
C GLU A 184 8.09 -13.92 -0.82
N LEU A 185 7.96 -13.72 -2.14
CA LEU A 185 6.65 -13.51 -2.75
C LEU A 185 5.76 -14.75 -2.66
N SER A 186 6.34 -15.94 -2.87
CA SER A 186 5.63 -17.21 -2.72
C SER A 186 5.11 -17.39 -1.29
N LYS A 187 5.96 -17.12 -0.28
CA LYS A 187 5.57 -17.19 1.13
C LYS A 187 4.47 -16.18 1.47
N LEU A 188 4.59 -14.93 1.03
CA LEU A 188 3.59 -13.89 1.26
C LEU A 188 2.23 -14.26 0.68
N LEU A 189 2.19 -14.68 -0.59
CA LEU A 189 0.95 -15.07 -1.26
C LEU A 189 0.36 -16.34 -0.65
N SER A 190 1.20 -17.31 -0.27
CA SER A 190 0.77 -18.51 0.46
C SER A 190 0.13 -18.13 1.78
N LYS A 191 0.76 -17.22 2.56
CA LYS A 191 0.25 -16.76 3.85
C LYS A 191 -1.10 -16.06 3.72
N GLN A 192 -1.26 -15.19 2.72
CA GLN A 192 -2.54 -14.55 2.42
C GLN A 192 -3.64 -15.55 2.06
N ASN A 193 -3.27 -16.71 1.51
CA ASN A 193 -4.21 -17.74 1.06
C ASN A 193 -4.50 -18.84 2.11
N GLU A 194 -3.85 -18.85 3.27
CA GLU A 194 -4.04 -19.91 4.29
C GLU A 194 -5.51 -20.06 4.71
N GLU A 195 -6.23 -18.94 4.84
CA GLU A 195 -7.65 -18.92 5.19
C GLU A 195 -8.58 -18.77 3.96
N ASN A 196 -8.06 -19.04 2.75
CA ASN A 196 -8.76 -18.78 1.48
C ASN A 196 -9.20 -17.31 1.34
N LEU A 197 -8.35 -16.40 1.84
CA LEU A 197 -8.53 -14.95 1.83
C LEU A 197 -7.58 -14.25 0.85
N LEU A 198 -7.11 -14.96 -0.17
CA LEU A 198 -6.38 -14.31 -1.25
C LEU A 198 -7.37 -13.46 -2.07
N PRO A 199 -7.14 -12.14 -2.22
CA PRO A 199 -8.03 -11.28 -2.99
C PRO A 199 -8.17 -11.71 -4.43
N LYS A 200 -9.10 -11.05 -5.14
CA LYS A 200 -9.05 -11.06 -6.60
C LYS A 200 -7.73 -10.45 -7.02
N ASN A 201 -6.79 -11.32 -7.30
CA ASN A 201 -5.67 -10.99 -8.15
C ASN A 201 -6.28 -11.15 -9.54
N ASP A 202 -6.21 -10.15 -10.42
CA ASP A 202 -6.79 -10.29 -11.76
C ASP A 202 -5.99 -11.36 -12.52
N SER A 203 -6.41 -12.61 -12.36
CA SER A 203 -5.71 -13.85 -12.73
C SER A 203 -6.66 -14.85 -13.41
N LEU A 204 -7.74 -14.35 -14.04
CA LEU A 204 -8.64 -15.17 -14.89
C LEU A 204 -8.12 -15.33 -16.33
N LEU A 205 -6.82 -15.12 -16.55
CA LEU A 205 -6.08 -15.58 -17.72
C LEU A 205 -4.84 -16.35 -17.23
N PRO A 206 -4.32 -17.34 -17.98
CA PRO A 206 -3.31 -18.29 -17.53
C PRO A 206 -1.89 -17.68 -17.44
N GLU A 207 -1.77 -16.46 -16.93
CA GLU A 207 -0.51 -15.80 -16.62
C GLU A 207 -0.49 -15.42 -15.13
N PRO A 208 0.69 -15.51 -14.46
CA PRO A 208 0.82 -15.22 -13.04
C PRO A 208 0.35 -13.79 -12.75
N ALA A 209 0.02 -13.53 -11.47
CA ALA A 209 -0.40 -12.26 -10.89
C ALA A 209 0.02 -11.02 -11.69
N VAL A 210 -0.78 -9.95 -11.69
CA VAL A 210 -0.32 -8.61 -12.10
C VAL A 210 0.69 -8.10 -11.06
N ILE A 211 1.86 -8.76 -11.07
CA ILE A 211 3.16 -8.33 -10.64
C ILE A 211 3.64 -7.52 -11.84
N THR A 212 3.23 -6.26 -11.90
CA THR A 212 3.86 -5.34 -12.81
C THR A 212 5.25 -5.10 -12.26
N LYS A 213 6.26 -5.74 -12.86
CA LYS A 213 7.64 -5.28 -12.70
C LYS A 213 7.64 -3.83 -13.18
N CYS A 214 7.96 -2.89 -12.29
CA CYS A 214 7.95 -1.47 -12.65
C CYS A 214 8.86 -1.26 -13.87
N TRP A 215 8.25 -0.86 -14.98
CA TRP A 215 8.95 -0.18 -16.06
C TRP A 215 8.97 1.28 -15.64
N ALA A 216 10.08 1.75 -15.05
CA ALA A 216 10.26 3.18 -14.85
C ALA A 216 10.27 3.85 -16.24
N PRO A 217 9.43 4.86 -16.52
CA PRO A 217 9.56 5.70 -17.70
C PRO A 217 10.81 6.59 -17.64
#